data_AF-A0A329RHA6-F1
#
_entry.id   AF-A0A329RHA6-F1
#
_cell.length_a   1.000
_cell.length_b   1.000
_cell.length_c   1.000
_cell.angle_alpha   90.00
_cell.angle_beta   90.00
_cell.angle_gamma   90.00
#
_symmetry.space_group_name_H-M   'P 1'
#
loop_
_entity.id
_entity.type
_entity.pdbx_description
1 polymer ?
#
loop_
_entity_poly.entity_id
_entity_poly.type
_entity_poly.pdbx_seq_one_letter_code
_entity_poly.pdbx_strand_id
1 'polypeptide(L)'
;MGRLQHIDYKFLVKGHTKNACDRDFGLILKHNSTKDIWTMDHLVEAIEAAARKATTVHVPRGSDFFKTYKEVLTELFESLDGIQQLQVFSMDCAQLGVVSCRKGPEASVVEKDVRRKIDGIWAPKEKVIRMMTEHIETLPPLPPKAEKMAQMYQTIRPYVPVEFRNDPVYEKPSTQQDANAKATKKA
;
A
#
# COMPACT_ATOMS: atom_id res chain seq x y z
N MET A 1 0.34 -0.86 -17.70
CA MET A 1 1.80 -1.05 -17.49
C MET A 1 2.26 -0.19 -16.32
N GLY A 2 3.28 -0.62 -15.59
CA GLY A 2 3.84 0.14 -14.45
C GLY A 2 4.34 1.51 -14.88
N ARG A 3 4.25 2.50 -13.97
CA ARG A 3 4.67 3.88 -14.26
C ARG A 3 6.20 4.06 -14.36
N LEU A 4 6.97 3.06 -13.91
CA LEU A 4 8.43 3.16 -13.77
C LEU A 4 9.10 2.26 -14.82
N GLN A 5 10.07 2.83 -15.55
CA GLN A 5 10.87 2.10 -16.55
C GLN A 5 11.93 1.23 -15.90
N HIS A 6 12.55 1.73 -14.82
CA HIS A 6 13.54 1.05 -14.02
C HIS A 6 13.21 1.23 -12.56
N ILE A 7 13.43 0.19 -11.75
CA ILE A 7 13.18 0.25 -10.31
C ILE A 7 14.34 -0.39 -9.57
N ASP A 8 14.91 0.38 -8.63
CA ASP A 8 15.86 -0.11 -7.64
C ASP A 8 15.20 -0.19 -6.26
N TYR A 9 15.19 -1.38 -5.67
CA TYR A 9 14.76 -1.60 -4.30
C TYR A 9 15.94 -1.99 -3.41
N LYS A 10 16.04 -1.33 -2.25
CA LYS A 10 17.12 -1.55 -1.28
C LYS A 10 16.54 -1.83 0.09
N PHE A 11 16.86 -3.02 0.61
CA PHE A 11 16.51 -3.51 1.94
C PHE A 11 17.79 -3.66 2.76
N LEU A 12 18.27 -2.57 3.35
CA LEU A 12 19.50 -2.57 4.16
C LEU A 12 19.32 -3.28 5.50
N VAL A 13 18.08 -3.31 6.00
CA VAL A 13 17.67 -4.08 7.18
C VAL A 13 16.51 -4.97 6.74
N LYS A 14 16.49 -6.22 7.19
CA LYS A 14 15.42 -7.18 6.87
C LYS A 14 14.06 -6.56 7.20
N GLY A 15 13.19 -6.46 6.19
CA GLY A 15 11.84 -5.90 6.34
C GLY A 15 11.75 -4.37 6.28
N HIS A 16 12.87 -3.64 6.17
CA HIS A 16 12.87 -2.18 6.07
C HIS A 16 13.43 -1.72 4.72
N THR A 17 12.52 -1.36 3.82
CA THR A 17 12.88 -0.67 2.58
C THR A 17 13.36 0.73 2.91
N LYS A 18 14.52 1.14 2.38
CA LYS A 18 14.94 2.54 2.48
C LYS A 18 14.25 3.33 1.36
N ASN A 19 13.10 3.93 1.65
CA ASN A 19 12.38 4.80 0.73
C ASN A 19 12.51 6.27 1.18
N ALA A 20 12.78 7.18 0.24
CA ALA A 20 12.77 8.62 0.53
C ALA A 20 11.38 9.09 1.01
N CYS A 21 10.30 8.49 0.51
CA CYS A 21 8.93 8.86 0.86
C CYS A 21 8.64 8.74 2.37
N ASP A 22 9.26 7.78 3.08
CA ASP A 22 9.00 7.56 4.51
C ASP A 22 9.39 8.77 5.36
N ARG A 23 10.48 9.45 4.98
CA ARG A 23 10.92 10.69 5.65
C ARG A 23 9.89 11.79 5.47
N ASP A 24 9.39 11.96 4.26
CA ASP A 24 8.43 13.02 3.93
C ASP A 24 7.10 12.79 4.67
N PHE A 25 6.62 11.55 4.77
CA PHE A 25 5.46 11.21 5.60
C PHE A 25 5.68 11.58 7.07
N GLY A 26 6.84 11.27 7.63
CA GLY A 26 7.16 11.63 9.02
C GLY A 26 7.12 13.14 9.27
N LEU A 27 7.60 13.94 8.32
CA LEU A 27 7.55 15.41 8.40
C LEU A 27 6.12 15.94 8.28
N ILE A 28 5.32 15.40 7.37
CA ILE A 28 3.89 15.77 7.22
C ILE A 28 3.11 15.44 8.49
N LEU A 29 3.30 14.25 9.05
CA LEU A 29 2.63 13.84 10.30
C LEU A 29 3.00 14.75 11.47
N LYS A 30 4.28 15.12 11.60
CA LYS A 30 4.75 16.04 12.64
C LYS A 30 4.16 17.45 12.47
N HIS A 31 3.98 17.92 11.24
CA HIS A 31 3.32 19.19 10.98
C HIS A 31 1.84 19.13 11.38
N ASN A 32 1.16 18.03 11.03
CA ASN A 32 -0.25 17.85 11.29
C ASN A 32 -0.59 17.57 12.76
N SER A 33 0.34 17.07 13.58
CA SER A 33 0.09 16.75 14.99
C SER A 33 -0.23 17.99 15.86
N THR A 34 -0.03 19.19 15.33
CA THR A 34 -0.31 20.46 16.02
C THR A 34 -1.59 21.14 15.53
N LYS A 35 -2.29 20.54 14.56
CA LYS A 35 -3.50 21.08 13.95
C LYS A 35 -4.73 20.35 14.45
N ASP A 36 -5.83 21.09 14.60
CA ASP A 36 -7.13 20.53 14.89
C ASP A 36 -7.77 19.96 13.61
N ILE A 37 -7.73 18.63 13.47
CA ILE A 37 -8.23 17.90 12.30
C ILE A 37 -9.44 17.07 12.74
N TRP A 38 -10.61 17.46 12.24
CA TRP A 38 -11.91 16.87 12.62
C TRP A 38 -12.58 16.09 11.49
N THR A 39 -12.24 16.41 10.23
CA THR A 39 -12.82 15.79 9.04
C THR A 39 -11.72 15.30 8.11
N MET A 40 -12.08 14.45 7.14
CA MET A 40 -11.13 14.03 6.09
C MET A 40 -10.67 15.20 5.23
N ASP A 41 -11.54 16.19 4.98
CA ASP A 41 -11.20 17.36 4.18
C ASP A 41 -10.16 18.23 4.90
N HIS A 42 -10.30 18.44 6.21
CA HIS A 42 -9.27 19.14 7.01
C HIS A 42 -7.92 18.43 6.92
N LEU A 43 -7.93 17.08 6.92
CA LEU A 43 -6.70 16.30 6.80
C LEU A 43 -6.05 16.48 5.42
N VAL A 44 -6.84 16.41 4.35
CA VAL A 44 -6.37 16.58 2.97
C VAL A 44 -5.75 17.97 2.81
N GLU A 45 -6.46 19.02 3.21
CA GLU A 45 -5.96 20.41 3.16
C GLU A 45 -4.67 20.59 4.00
N ALA A 46 -4.63 20.02 5.20
CA ALA A 46 -3.46 20.10 6.06
C ALA A 46 -2.24 19.41 5.46
N ILE A 47 -2.43 18.25 4.83
CA ILE A 47 -1.42 17.48 4.12
C ILE A 47 -0.91 18.25 2.89
N GLU A 48 -1.81 18.78 2.06
CA GLU A 48 -1.45 19.55 0.86
C GLU A 48 -0.62 20.79 1.24
N ALA A 49 -1.01 21.51 2.30
CA ALA A 49 -0.26 22.65 2.80
C ALA A 49 1.13 22.26 3.37
N ALA A 50 1.28 21.05 3.89
CA ALA A 50 2.54 20.53 4.43
C ALA A 50 3.49 20.02 3.34
N ALA A 51 2.94 19.49 2.25
CA ALA A 51 3.65 18.80 1.18
C ALA A 51 4.33 19.76 0.19
N ARG A 52 5.13 20.72 0.68
CA ARG A 52 5.77 21.79 -0.14
C ARG A 52 6.61 21.30 -1.33
N LYS A 53 7.12 20.07 -1.28
CA LYS A 53 7.99 19.47 -2.30
C LYS A 53 7.43 18.18 -2.90
N ALA A 54 6.21 17.80 -2.52
CA ALA A 54 5.62 16.53 -2.92
C ALA A 54 4.23 16.77 -3.50
N THR A 55 3.86 15.96 -4.48
CA THR A 55 2.48 15.93 -4.96
C THR A 55 1.69 14.97 -4.09
N THR A 56 0.76 15.51 -3.32
CA THR A 56 -0.20 14.72 -2.55
C THR A 56 -1.38 14.35 -3.43
N VAL A 57 -1.74 13.07 -3.41
CA VAL A 57 -2.87 12.55 -4.19
C VAL A 57 -3.84 11.91 -3.19
N HIS A 58 -5.01 12.50 -3.03
CA HIS A 58 -6.09 11.88 -2.29
C HIS A 58 -6.74 10.80 -3.15
N VAL A 59 -6.70 9.57 -2.67
CA VAL A 59 -7.32 8.41 -3.34
C VAL A 59 -8.58 8.05 -2.55
N PRO A 60 -9.79 8.39 -3.04
CA PRO A 60 -11.01 8.17 -2.29
C PRO A 60 -11.30 6.68 -2.10
N ARG A 61 -12.02 6.35 -1.02
CA ARG A 61 -12.45 4.99 -0.74
C ARG A 61 -13.38 4.49 -1.84
N GLY A 62 -13.10 3.28 -2.34
CA GLY A 62 -13.85 2.69 -3.45
C GLY A 62 -13.38 3.15 -4.83
N SER A 63 -12.29 3.92 -4.92
CA SER A 63 -11.60 4.17 -6.18
C SER A 63 -11.06 2.87 -6.78
N ASP A 64 -10.85 2.91 -8.09
CA ASP A 64 -10.25 1.81 -8.85
C ASP A 64 -8.72 1.76 -8.74
N PHE A 65 -8.14 2.58 -7.88
CA PHE A 65 -6.69 2.72 -7.73
C PHE A 65 -6.06 1.48 -7.08
N PHE A 66 -6.72 0.88 -6.09
CA PHE A 66 -6.23 -0.32 -5.43
C PHE A 66 -6.68 -1.56 -6.22
N LYS A 67 -5.74 -2.45 -6.50
CA LYS A 67 -5.98 -3.64 -7.32
C LYS A 67 -5.51 -4.92 -6.61
N THR A 68 -6.10 -6.05 -6.99
CA THR A 68 -5.74 -7.37 -6.49
C THR A 68 -4.71 -8.02 -7.41
N TYR A 69 -3.42 -7.89 -7.08
CA TYR A 69 -2.33 -8.42 -7.91
C TYR A 69 -1.99 -9.89 -7.64
N LYS A 70 -2.41 -10.44 -6.50
CA LYS A 70 -1.88 -11.70 -5.96
C LYS A 70 -2.03 -12.88 -6.93
N GLU A 71 -3.21 -13.08 -7.48
CA GLU A 71 -3.51 -14.23 -8.34
C GLU A 71 -2.73 -14.13 -9.66
N VAL A 72 -2.80 -12.98 -10.33
CA VAL A 72 -2.07 -12.70 -11.56
C VAL A 72 -0.56 -12.86 -11.37
N LEU A 73 0.00 -12.31 -10.29
CA LEU A 73 1.44 -12.43 -10.03
C LEU A 73 1.85 -13.87 -9.72
N THR A 74 1.02 -14.62 -8.99
CA THR A 74 1.30 -16.04 -8.66
C THR A 74 1.25 -16.93 -9.90
N GLU A 75 0.37 -16.63 -10.84
CA GLU A 75 0.32 -17.35 -12.13
C GLU A 75 1.56 -17.04 -12.98
N LEU A 76 1.96 -15.77 -13.07
CA LEU A 76 2.99 -15.32 -13.98
C LEU A 76 4.42 -15.51 -13.48
N PHE A 77 4.63 -15.45 -12.16
CA PHE A 77 5.96 -15.42 -11.57
C PHE A 77 6.12 -16.45 -10.44
N GLU A 78 7.35 -16.94 -10.30
CA GLU A 78 7.80 -17.78 -9.21
C GLU A 78 8.30 -16.93 -8.04
N SER A 79 8.26 -17.52 -6.85
CA SER A 79 8.83 -16.88 -5.65
C SER A 79 10.35 -16.77 -5.80
N LEU A 80 10.90 -15.63 -5.41
CA LEU A 80 12.35 -15.44 -5.43
C LEU A 80 13.01 -16.19 -4.26
N ASP A 81 13.72 -17.27 -4.57
CA ASP A 81 14.40 -18.08 -3.57
C ASP A 81 15.51 -17.31 -2.83
N GLY A 82 15.55 -17.49 -1.51
CA GLY A 82 16.58 -16.90 -0.67
C GLY A 82 16.50 -15.38 -0.55
N ILE A 83 15.32 -14.77 -0.80
CA ILE A 83 15.13 -13.30 -0.79
C ILE A 83 15.67 -12.61 0.47
N GLN A 84 15.63 -13.27 1.62
CA GLN A 84 16.12 -12.73 2.89
C GLN A 84 17.65 -12.55 2.96
N GLN A 85 18.40 -13.19 2.04
CA GLN A 85 19.86 -13.06 1.93
C GLN A 85 20.27 -11.94 0.98
N LEU A 86 19.31 -11.32 0.30
CA LEU A 86 19.51 -10.31 -0.72
C LEU A 86 19.08 -8.94 -0.17
N GLN A 87 19.85 -7.90 -0.49
CA GLN A 87 19.63 -6.54 0.00
C GLN A 87 19.29 -5.56 -1.12
N VAL A 88 19.82 -5.78 -2.32
CA VAL A 88 19.63 -4.87 -3.46
C VAL A 88 18.96 -5.63 -4.59
N PHE A 89 17.90 -5.04 -5.13
CA PHE A 89 17.11 -5.57 -6.24
C PHE A 89 16.96 -4.50 -7.31
N SER A 90 17.05 -4.90 -8.56
CA SER A 90 16.94 -4.03 -9.72
C SER A 90 16.13 -4.75 -10.79
N MET A 91 15.17 -4.05 -11.40
CA MET A 91 14.30 -4.56 -12.44
C MET A 91 14.10 -3.51 -13.53
N ASP A 92 14.09 -3.95 -14.79
CA ASP A 92 13.87 -3.08 -15.94
C ASP A 92 12.62 -3.53 -16.73
N CYS A 93 11.85 -2.57 -17.22
CA CYS A 93 10.63 -2.79 -18.00
C CYS A 93 10.87 -3.50 -19.35
N ALA A 94 12.09 -3.43 -19.90
CA ALA A 94 12.51 -4.14 -21.11
C ALA A 94 12.59 -5.65 -20.87
N GLN A 95 12.98 -6.08 -19.67
CA GLN A 95 13.18 -7.48 -19.28
C GLN A 95 12.25 -7.88 -18.13
N LEU A 96 10.95 -7.89 -18.40
CA LEU A 96 9.92 -8.27 -17.43
C LEU A 96 10.18 -9.66 -16.85
N GLY A 97 10.21 -9.74 -15.51
CA GLY A 97 10.43 -10.98 -14.77
C GLY A 97 11.89 -11.36 -14.56
N VAL A 98 12.86 -10.59 -15.10
CA VAL A 98 14.27 -10.73 -14.73
C VAL A 98 14.59 -9.78 -13.58
N VAL A 99 15.16 -10.31 -12.51
CA VAL A 99 15.53 -9.56 -11.31
C VAL A 99 17.03 -9.64 -11.08
N SER A 100 17.70 -8.50 -11.15
CA SER A 100 19.08 -8.36 -10.71
C SER A 100 19.13 -8.24 -9.19
N CYS A 101 19.83 -9.14 -8.51
CA CYS A 101 19.89 -9.22 -7.06
C CYS A 101 21.33 -9.15 -6.54
N ARG A 102 21.56 -8.53 -5.37
CA ARG A 102 22.86 -8.53 -4.68
C ARG A 102 22.67 -8.79 -3.18
N LYS A 103 23.61 -9.53 -2.56
CA LYS A 103 23.63 -9.75 -1.10
C LYS A 103 23.97 -8.47 -0.32
N GLY A 104 24.62 -7.51 -0.96
CA GLY A 104 24.99 -6.21 -0.40
C GLY A 104 25.49 -5.28 -1.50
N PRO A 105 25.85 -4.03 -1.18
CA PRO A 105 26.25 -3.02 -2.17
C PRO A 105 27.46 -3.44 -3.01
N GLU A 106 28.46 -4.05 -2.36
CA GLU A 106 29.73 -4.49 -2.97
C GLU A 106 29.69 -5.94 -3.48
N ALA A 107 28.57 -6.65 -3.28
CA ALA A 107 28.45 -8.03 -3.72
C ALA A 107 28.22 -8.10 -5.24
N SER A 108 28.64 -9.21 -5.85
CA SER A 108 28.37 -9.49 -7.25
C SER A 108 26.87 -9.52 -7.54
N VAL A 109 26.53 -9.12 -8.76
CA VAL A 109 25.15 -9.17 -9.28
C VAL A 109 24.82 -10.60 -9.67
N VAL A 110 23.65 -11.06 -9.23
CA VAL A 110 23.05 -12.32 -9.64
C VAL A 110 21.73 -12.02 -10.32
N GLU A 111 21.61 -12.38 -11.59
CA GLU A 111 20.34 -12.29 -12.30
C GLU A 111 19.50 -13.54 -12.05
N LYS A 112 18.22 -13.34 -11.77
CA LYS A 112 17.25 -14.41 -11.60
C LYS A 112 16.03 -14.12 -12.47
N ASP A 113 15.74 -15.03 -13.40
CA ASP A 113 14.48 -15.03 -14.14
C ASP A 113 13.41 -15.70 -13.29
N VAL A 114 12.44 -14.92 -12.81
CA VAL A 114 11.35 -15.39 -11.96
C VAL A 114 10.07 -15.64 -12.74
N ARG A 115 10.09 -15.65 -14.07
CA ARG A 115 8.89 -16.01 -14.85
C ARG A 115 8.53 -17.47 -14.59
N ARG A 116 7.25 -17.80 -14.53
CA ARG A 116 6.85 -19.20 -14.47
C ARG A 116 7.05 -19.85 -15.84
N LYS A 117 7.58 -21.07 -15.85
CA LYS A 117 7.55 -21.94 -17.03
C LYS A 117 6.22 -22.68 -17.09
N ILE A 118 5.49 -22.53 -18.18
CA ILE A 118 4.27 -23.27 -18.48
C ILE A 118 4.64 -24.25 -19.60
N ASP A 119 4.52 -25.55 -19.33
CA ASP A 119 4.92 -26.62 -20.26
C ASP A 119 6.36 -26.48 -20.79
N GLY A 120 7.27 -26.02 -19.91
CA GLY A 120 8.68 -25.81 -20.25
C GLY A 120 8.99 -24.52 -21.01
N ILE A 121 7.97 -23.74 -21.38
CA ILE A 121 8.09 -22.48 -22.11
C ILE A 121 7.88 -21.31 -21.14
N TRP A 122 8.72 -20.29 -21.25
CA TRP A 122 8.52 -19.05 -20.48
C TRP A 122 7.23 -18.36 -20.90
N ALA A 123 6.49 -17.81 -19.92
CA ALA A 123 5.34 -16.97 -20.22
C ALA A 123 5.75 -15.84 -21.20
N PRO A 124 5.12 -15.76 -22.40
CA PRO A 124 5.43 -14.71 -23.37
C PRO A 124 5.15 -13.33 -22.79
N LYS A 125 5.89 -12.32 -23.27
CA LYS A 125 5.73 -10.93 -22.83
C LYS A 125 4.29 -10.45 -23.06
N GLU A 126 3.68 -10.86 -24.16
CA GLU A 126 2.31 -10.54 -24.55
C GLU A 126 1.31 -11.11 -23.55
N LYS A 127 1.52 -12.34 -23.07
CA LYS A 127 0.69 -12.94 -22.01
C LYS A 127 0.82 -12.13 -20.71
N VAL A 128 2.04 -11.78 -20.31
CA VAL A 128 2.28 -10.98 -19.09
C VAL A 128 1.55 -9.64 -19.18
N ILE A 129 1.67 -8.94 -20.31
CA ILE A 129 0.99 -7.66 -20.53
C ILE A 129 -0.52 -7.85 -20.44
N ARG A 130 -1.09 -8.79 -21.19
CA ARG A 130 -2.53 -9.07 -21.22
C ARG A 130 -3.09 -9.39 -19.84
N MET A 131 -2.42 -10.28 -19.10
CA MET A 131 -2.79 -10.63 -17.73
C MET A 131 -2.76 -9.41 -16.81
N MET A 132 -1.72 -8.59 -16.91
CA MET A 132 -1.56 -7.40 -16.07
C MET A 132 -2.51 -6.24 -16.45
N THR A 133 -3.11 -6.23 -17.64
CA THR A 133 -4.05 -5.19 -18.06
C THR A 133 -5.52 -5.60 -17.99
N GLU A 134 -5.82 -6.87 -18.28
CA GLU A 134 -7.20 -7.36 -18.44
C GLU A 134 -7.67 -8.19 -17.24
N HIS A 135 -6.77 -8.82 -16.50
CA HIS A 135 -7.12 -9.78 -15.43
C HIS A 135 -6.84 -9.23 -14.02
N ILE A 136 -6.44 -7.96 -13.93
CA ILE A 136 -6.25 -7.28 -12.65
C ILE A 136 -7.56 -6.65 -12.22
N GLU A 137 -8.17 -7.24 -11.20
CA GLU A 137 -9.40 -6.73 -10.62
C GLU A 137 -9.15 -5.59 -9.63
N THR A 138 -10.13 -4.69 -9.53
CA THR A 138 -10.16 -3.66 -8.49
C THR A 138 -10.36 -4.32 -7.12
N LEU A 139 -9.51 -3.95 -6.16
CA LEU A 139 -9.66 -4.39 -4.79
C LEU A 139 -10.89 -3.69 -4.18
N PRO A 140 -11.91 -4.43 -3.72
CA PRO A 140 -13.08 -3.81 -3.12
C PRO A 140 -12.69 -3.06 -1.84
N PRO A 141 -13.37 -1.94 -1.52
CA PRO A 141 -13.08 -1.19 -0.32
C PRO A 141 -13.35 -2.05 0.91
N LEU A 142 -12.32 -2.25 1.73
CA LEU A 142 -12.49 -2.98 2.98
C LEU A 142 -13.54 -2.27 3.85
N PRO A 143 -14.42 -3.01 4.53
CA PRO A 143 -15.35 -2.43 5.49
C PRO A 143 -14.55 -1.76 6.63
N PRO A 144 -15.05 -0.66 7.23
CA PRO A 144 -14.36 -0.06 8.35
C PRO A 144 -14.31 -1.05 9.50
N LYS A 145 -13.18 -1.06 10.23
CA LYS A 145 -13.03 -1.94 11.38
C LYS A 145 -14.03 -1.53 12.46
N ALA A 146 -14.86 -2.47 12.90
CA ALA A 146 -15.91 -2.24 13.88
C ALA A 146 -15.38 -1.58 15.18
N GLU A 147 -14.21 -2.01 15.66
CA GLU A 147 -13.55 -1.42 16.84
C GLU A 147 -13.23 0.06 16.66
N LYS A 148 -12.78 0.45 15.45
CA LYS A 148 -12.44 1.84 15.14
C LYS A 148 -13.71 2.68 15.03
N MET A 149 -14.76 2.16 14.40
CA MET A 149 -16.06 2.86 14.38
C MET A 149 -16.58 3.11 15.79
N ALA A 150 -16.56 2.09 16.66
CA ALA A 150 -16.96 2.23 18.06
C ALA A 150 -16.08 3.23 18.81
N GLN A 151 -14.76 3.21 18.61
CA GLN A 151 -13.83 4.18 19.19
C GLN A 151 -14.14 5.62 18.75
N MET A 152 -14.37 5.82 17.44
CA MET A 152 -14.70 7.15 16.89
C MET A 152 -16.00 7.69 17.51
N TYR A 153 -17.05 6.88 17.59
CA TYR A 153 -18.34 7.30 18.13
C TYR A 153 -18.37 7.47 19.66
N GLN A 154 -17.85 6.48 20.40
CA GLN A 154 -18.01 6.44 21.87
C GLN A 154 -16.94 7.26 22.59
N THR A 155 -15.70 7.25 22.08
CA THR A 155 -14.55 7.85 22.78
C THR A 155 -14.17 9.21 22.21
N ILE A 156 -14.14 9.35 20.89
CA ILE A 156 -13.60 10.56 20.25
C ILE A 156 -14.69 11.62 20.06
N ARG A 157 -15.87 11.23 19.55
CA ARG A 157 -16.99 12.14 19.25
C ARG A 157 -17.37 13.15 20.37
N PRO A 158 -17.34 12.80 21.68
CA PRO A 158 -17.63 13.77 22.74
C PRO A 158 -16.70 15.00 22.74
N TYR A 159 -15.46 14.84 22.29
CA TYR A 159 -14.44 15.89 22.24
C TYR A 159 -14.44 16.65 20.90
N VAL A 160 -15.22 16.21 19.92
CA VAL A 160 -15.32 16.86 18.60
C VAL A 160 -16.21 18.11 18.72
N PRO A 161 -15.84 19.24 18.08
CA PRO A 161 -16.69 20.43 18.00
C PRO A 161 -18.07 20.11 17.40
N VAL A 162 -19.11 20.80 17.89
CA VAL A 162 -20.51 20.45 17.61
C VAL A 162 -20.81 20.44 16.11
N GLU A 163 -20.22 21.38 15.37
CA GLU A 163 -20.32 21.55 13.93
C GLU A 163 -19.80 20.35 13.13
N PHE A 164 -18.86 19.56 13.67
CA PHE A 164 -18.27 18.39 12.99
C PHE A 164 -18.79 17.04 13.50
N ARG A 165 -19.60 17.02 14.56
CA ARG A 165 -20.12 15.77 15.17
C ARG A 165 -21.05 14.94 14.27
N ASN A 166 -21.52 15.53 13.18
CA ASN A 166 -22.37 14.88 12.18
C ASN A 166 -21.57 14.36 10.97
N ASP A 167 -20.24 14.52 10.96
CA ASP A 167 -19.39 13.93 9.93
C ASP A 167 -19.55 12.39 9.94
N PRO A 168 -19.62 11.73 8.76
CA PRO A 168 -19.77 10.28 8.64
C PRO A 168 -18.73 9.47 9.43
N VAL A 169 -17.55 10.02 9.70
CA VAL A 169 -16.51 9.34 10.50
C VAL A 169 -16.93 9.11 11.96
N TYR A 170 -17.88 9.89 12.45
CA TYR A 170 -18.43 9.81 13.81
C TYR A 170 -19.84 9.24 13.85
N GLU A 171 -20.29 8.58 12.78
CA GLU A 171 -21.62 7.97 12.74
C GLU A 171 -21.75 6.85 13.80
N LYS A 172 -22.96 6.69 14.34
CA LYS A 172 -23.25 5.64 15.31
C LYS A 172 -23.08 4.26 14.66
N PRO A 173 -22.28 3.35 15.23
CA PRO A 173 -22.18 1.99 14.74
C PRO A 173 -23.53 1.27 14.80
N SER A 174 -23.77 0.35 13.86
CA SER A 174 -24.92 -0.56 13.92
C SER A 174 -24.77 -1.59 15.04
N THR A 175 -25.88 -2.20 15.47
CA THR A 175 -25.89 -3.23 16.52
C THR A 175 -24.93 -4.39 16.23
N GLN A 176 -24.83 -4.81 14.97
CA GLN A 176 -23.90 -5.87 14.54
C GLN A 176 -22.43 -5.43 14.62
N GLN A 177 -22.14 -4.19 14.25
CA GLN A 177 -20.78 -3.64 14.36
C GLN A 177 -20.36 -3.51 15.84
N ASP A 178 -21.25 -3.05 16.71
CA ASP A 178 -20.99 -2.99 18.15
C ASP A 178 -20.74 -4.39 18.76
N ALA A 179 -21.52 -5.40 18.33
CA ALA A 179 -21.32 -6.78 18.76
C ALA A 179 -19.95 -7.32 18.31
N ASN A 180 -19.57 -7.09 17.04
CA ASN A 180 -18.28 -7.50 16.50
C ASN A 180 -17.11 -6.82 17.23
N ALA A 181 -17.22 -5.52 17.54
CA ALA A 181 -16.19 -4.79 18.28
C ALA A 181 -15.97 -5.34 19.71
N LYS A 182 -17.05 -5.76 20.38
CA LYS A 182 -16.97 -6.39 21.71
C LYS A 182 -16.38 -7.80 21.67
N ALA A 183 -16.61 -8.56 20.60
CA ALA A 183 -16.06 -9.89 20.42
C ALA A 183 -14.53 -9.84 20.19
N THR A 184 -14.05 -8.90 19.37
CA THR A 184 -12.61 -8.76 19.07
C THR A 184 -11.79 -8.30 20.27
N LYS A 185 -12.34 -7.45 21.16
CA LYS A 185 -11.68 -7.08 22.43
C LYS A 185 -11.55 -8.21 23.46
N LYS A 186 -12.26 -9.33 23.28
CA LYS A 186 -12.25 -10.48 24.19
C LYS A 186 -11.35 -11.63 23.71
N ALA A 187 -10.83 -11.53 22.48
CA ALA A 187 -9.88 -12.48 21.89
C ALA A 187 -8.44 -12.01 22.16
#